data_AF-A0A5R2MTR6-F1
#
_entry.id   AF-A0A5R2MTR6-F1
#
_cell.length_a   1.000
_cell.length_b   1.000
_cell.length_c   1.000
_cell.angle_alpha   90.00
_cell.angle_beta   90.00
_cell.angle_gamma   90.00
#
_symmetry.space_group_name_H-M   'P 1'
#
loop_
_entity.id
_entity.type
_entity.pdbx_description
1 polymer ?
#
loop_
_entity_poly.entity_id
_entity_poly.type
_entity_poly.pdbx_seq_one_letter_code
_entity_poly.pdbx_strand_id
1 'polypeptide(L)'
;MAGISPFHLSVPCLVFGADRTKLGLPRFDFRVCAAEQGPIHTDAGLSISVPHDLSALDAADIVIIPSWKDLEAPLAAPLKDALERAHERGALIVGLCL
;
A
#
# COMPACT_ATOMS: atom_id res chain seq x y z
N MET A 1 0.61 -20.02 -5.68
CA MET A 1 0.51 -19.37 -4.37
C MET A 1 0.61 -17.88 -4.63
N ALA A 2 -0.51 -17.19 -4.81
CA ALA A 2 -0.55 -15.79 -5.26
C ALA A 2 -0.64 -14.85 -4.05
N GLY A 3 0.50 -14.57 -3.43
CA GLY A 3 0.65 -13.61 -2.33
C GLY A 3 1.39 -12.36 -2.80
N ILE A 4 1.34 -11.29 -2.01
CA ILE A 4 2.18 -10.11 -2.24
C ILE A 4 3.66 -10.49 -2.08
N SER A 5 4.53 -9.95 -2.95
CA SER A 5 5.97 -10.06 -2.76
C SER A 5 6.43 -9.11 -1.64
N PRO A 6 7.09 -9.59 -0.57
CA PRO A 6 7.64 -8.72 0.47
C PRO A 6 8.65 -7.72 -0.08
N PHE A 7 9.34 -8.06 -1.17
CA PHE A 7 10.29 -7.16 -1.82
C PHE A 7 9.60 -5.86 -2.26
N HIS A 8 8.48 -5.96 -2.97
CA HIS A 8 7.73 -4.79 -3.42
C HIS A 8 7.18 -3.94 -2.28
N LEU A 9 6.79 -4.57 -1.16
CA LEU A 9 6.35 -3.84 0.04
C LEU A 9 7.52 -3.19 0.79
N SER A 10 8.70 -3.80 0.76
CA SER A 10 9.86 -3.32 1.52
C SER A 10 10.36 -1.95 1.05
N VAL A 11 10.25 -1.64 -0.25
CA VAL A 11 10.77 -0.40 -0.83
C VAL A 11 10.00 0.82 -0.30
N PRO A 12 8.66 0.91 -0.39
CA PRO A 12 7.89 1.99 0.22
C PRO A 12 8.12 2.10 1.73
N CYS A 13 8.17 0.98 2.46
CA CYS A 13 8.44 0.97 3.89
C CYS A 13 9.80 1.60 4.21
N LEU A 14 10.84 1.28 3.44
CA LEU A 14 12.17 1.82 3.64
C LEU A 14 12.24 3.31 3.32
N VAL A 15 11.63 3.74 2.22
CA VAL A 15 11.70 5.14 1.73
C VAL A 15 10.85 6.06 2.61
N PHE A 16 9.59 5.72 2.86
CA PHE A 16 8.62 6.59 3.51
C PHE A 16 8.42 6.28 5.00
N GLY A 17 8.62 5.03 5.43
CA GLY A 17 8.36 4.62 6.82
C GLY A 17 9.45 4.97 7.83
N ALA A 18 10.71 5.13 7.38
CA ALA A 18 11.80 5.43 8.29
C ALA A 18 11.98 6.95 8.50
N ASP A 19 11.95 7.36 9.77
CA ASP A 19 12.21 8.74 10.18
C ASP A 19 13.69 9.11 9.96
N ARG A 20 13.92 10.03 9.03
CA ARG A 20 15.24 10.56 8.69
C ARG A 20 15.33 12.07 8.92
N THR A 21 14.48 12.63 9.77
CA THR A 21 14.50 14.07 10.11
C THR A 21 15.84 14.52 10.69
N LYS A 22 16.55 13.64 11.40
CA LYS A 22 17.92 13.89 11.89
C LYS A 22 18.95 14.11 10.77
N LEU A 23 18.66 13.65 9.55
CA LEU A 23 19.48 13.85 8.36
C LEU A 23 18.99 15.05 7.52
N GLY A 24 18.02 15.82 8.02
CA GLY A 24 17.43 16.96 7.30
C GLY A 24 16.37 16.59 6.26
N LEU A 25 15.90 15.33 6.23
CA LEU A 25 14.87 14.88 5.30
C LEU A 25 13.44 15.09 5.85
N PRO A 26 12.43 15.24 4.99
CA PRO A 26 11.03 15.32 5.42
C PRO A 26 10.56 14.07 6.14
N ARG A 27 9.58 14.24 7.05
CA ARG A 27 8.85 13.13 7.67
C ARG A 27 7.58 12.85 6.88
N PHE A 28 7.25 11.56 6.72
CA PHE A 28 5.99 11.11 6.15
C PHE A 28 5.10 10.48 7.24
N ASP A 29 3.80 10.72 7.17
CA ASP A 29 2.80 9.88 7.86
C ASP A 29 2.57 8.64 6.98
N PHE A 30 3.33 7.58 7.28
CA PHE A 30 3.34 6.35 6.49
C PHE A 30 2.45 5.29 7.14
N ARG A 31 1.57 4.69 6.33
CA ARG A 31 0.67 3.61 6.75
C ARG A 31 0.65 2.51 5.71
N VAL A 32 0.58 1.26 6.17
CA VAL A 32 0.28 0.09 5.33
C VAL A 32 -1.16 -0.31 5.62
N CYS A 33 -1.97 -0.45 4.57
CA CYS A 33 -3.37 -0.82 4.68
C CYS A 33 -3.72 -2.00 3.75
N ALA A 34 -4.78 -2.72 4.09
CA ALA A 34 -5.29 -3.84 3.29
C ALA A 34 -6.82 -3.76 3.16
N ALA A 35 -7.35 -4.31 2.06
CA ALA A 35 -8.78 -4.50 1.89
C ALA A 35 -9.31 -5.70 2.69
N GLU A 36 -8.46 -6.72 2.86
CA GLU A 36 -8.76 -7.95 3.60
C GLU A 36 -8.50 -7.74 5.09
N GLN A 37 -9.36 -8.28 5.95
CA GLN A 37 -9.17 -8.29 7.40
C GLN A 37 -8.31 -9.48 7.83
N GLY A 38 -7.41 -9.27 8.78
CA GLY A 38 -6.53 -10.30 9.31
C GLY A 38 -5.14 -10.37 8.65
N PRO A 39 -4.34 -11.40 8.95
CA PRO A 39 -2.97 -11.51 8.45
C PRO A 39 -2.92 -11.66 6.92
N ILE A 40 -2.08 -10.86 6.26
CA ILE A 40 -1.79 -10.99 4.83
C ILE A 40 -0.62 -11.95 4.64
N HIS A 41 -0.85 -13.01 3.86
CA HIS A 41 0.20 -13.98 3.53
C HIS A 41 0.97 -13.56 2.28
N THR A 42 2.30 -13.62 2.37
CA THR A 42 3.22 -13.29 1.29
C THR A 42 3.67 -14.53 0.54
N ASP A 43 4.23 -14.35 -0.66
CA ASP A 43 4.83 -15.44 -1.45
C ASP A 43 6.08 -16.07 -0.77
N ALA A 44 6.73 -15.33 0.13
CA ALA A 44 7.91 -15.77 0.88
C ALA A 44 7.59 -16.56 2.16
N GLY A 45 6.32 -16.92 2.39
CA GLY A 45 5.90 -17.66 3.59
C GLY A 45 5.83 -16.82 4.87
N LEU A 46 5.80 -15.48 4.74
CA LEU A 46 5.60 -14.56 5.86
C LEU A 46 4.14 -14.21 6.01
N SER A 47 3.75 -13.83 7.22
CA SER A 47 2.43 -13.25 7.50
C SER A 47 2.62 -11.82 8.02
N ILE A 48 1.91 -10.87 7.43
CA ILE A 48 2.00 -9.46 7.75
C ILE A 48 0.71 -9.05 8.47
N SER A 49 0.83 -8.47 9.65
CA SER A 49 -0.29 -7.84 10.35
C SER A 49 -0.47 -6.43 9.81
N VAL A 50 -1.64 -6.13 9.27
CA VAL A 50 -1.97 -4.84 8.66
C VAL A 50 -3.18 -4.25 9.41
N PRO A 51 -2.96 -3.31 10.34
CA PRO A 51 -4.03 -2.82 11.22
C PRO A 51 -4.94 -1.77 10.56
N HIS A 52 -4.55 -1.23 9.41
CA HIS A 52 -5.31 -0.21 8.70
C HIS A 52 -6.10 -0.81 7.54
N ASP A 53 -7.34 -0.38 7.38
CA ASP A 53 -8.16 -0.71 6.22
C ASP A 53 -8.05 0.38 5.14
N LEU A 54 -8.86 0.27 4.09
CA LEU A 54 -8.85 1.22 2.97
C LEU A 54 -9.29 2.64 3.34
N SER A 55 -9.83 2.89 4.54
CA SER A 55 -10.13 4.27 4.99
C SER A 55 -8.85 5.10 5.14
N ALA A 56 -7.68 4.47 5.25
CA ALA A 56 -6.41 5.17 5.25
C ALA A 56 -6.16 5.96 3.95
N LEU A 57 -6.76 5.53 2.83
CA LEU A 57 -6.65 6.23 1.55
C LEU A 57 -7.39 7.57 1.55
N ASP A 58 -8.36 7.78 2.43
CA ASP A 58 -9.19 9.01 2.42
C ASP A 58 -8.40 10.26 2.87
N ALA A 59 -7.25 10.08 3.52
CA ALA A 59 -6.38 11.16 3.97
C ALA A 59 -4.97 11.14 3.34
N ALA A 60 -4.68 10.15 2.46
CA ALA A 60 -3.36 10.00 1.87
C ALA A 60 -3.12 11.00 0.73
N ASP A 61 -1.94 11.63 0.73
CA ASP A 61 -1.47 12.46 -0.40
C ASP A 61 -0.85 11.59 -1.52
N ILE A 62 -0.28 10.44 -1.16
CA ILE A 62 0.33 9.48 -2.07
C ILE A 62 -0.20 8.09 -1.73
N VAL A 63 -0.74 7.38 -2.71
CA VAL A 63 -1.18 5.99 -2.59
C VAL A 63 -0.28 5.11 -3.43
N ILE A 64 0.41 4.17 -2.80
CA ILE A 64 1.32 3.25 -3.47
C ILE A 64 0.68 1.87 -3.52
N ILE A 65 0.54 1.31 -4.71
CA ILE A 65 0.12 -0.07 -4.94
C ILE A 65 1.37 -0.89 -5.23
N PRO A 66 1.92 -1.63 -4.24
CA PRO A 66 3.22 -2.27 -4.36
C PRO A 66 3.23 -3.46 -5.31
N SER A 67 2.10 -4.14 -5.49
CA SER A 67 2.00 -5.29 -6.39
C SER A 67 0.54 -5.59 -6.71
N TRP A 68 0.32 -6.29 -7.81
CA TRP A 68 -0.98 -6.83 -8.16
C TRP A 68 -0.95 -8.35 -8.19
N LYS A 69 -1.88 -9.01 -7.49
CA LYS A 69 -1.89 -10.49 -7.36
C LYS A 69 -2.26 -11.19 -8.68
N ASP A 70 -3.16 -10.59 -9.46
CA ASP A 70 -3.68 -11.16 -10.71
C ASP A 70 -4.17 -10.03 -11.64
N LEU A 71 -3.44 -9.78 -12.73
CA LEU A 71 -3.75 -8.70 -13.68
C LEU A 71 -5.04 -8.96 -14.48
N GLU A 72 -5.46 -10.21 -14.59
CA GLU A 72 -6.68 -10.61 -15.30
C GLU A 72 -7.91 -10.58 -14.37
N ALA A 73 -7.70 -10.57 -13.05
CA ALA A 73 -8.78 -10.48 -12.09
C ALA A 73 -9.36 -9.06 -12.01
N PRO A 74 -10.69 -8.90 -11.95
CA PRO A 74 -11.30 -7.60 -11.75
C PRO A 74 -10.90 -7.02 -10.40
N LEU A 75 -10.66 -5.72 -10.37
CA LEU A 75 -10.40 -5.00 -9.14
C LEU A 75 -11.61 -5.10 -8.21
N ALA A 76 -11.38 -5.53 -6.96
CA ALA A 76 -12.43 -5.55 -5.95
C ALA A 76 -13.02 -4.14 -5.78
N ALA A 77 -14.36 -4.04 -5.86
CA ALA A 77 -15.07 -2.76 -5.81
C ALA A 77 -14.63 -1.84 -4.64
N PRO A 78 -14.43 -2.33 -3.40
CA PRO A 78 -13.98 -1.47 -2.30
C PRO A 78 -12.63 -0.80 -2.56
N LEU A 79 -11.68 -1.49 -3.19
CA LEU A 79 -10.38 -0.93 -3.54
C LEU A 79 -10.48 0.03 -4.72
N LYS A 80 -11.31 -0.30 -5.72
CA LYS A 80 -11.62 0.61 -6.85
C LYS A 80 -12.17 1.94 -6.34
N ASP A 81 -13.23 1.88 -5.53
CA ASP A 81 -13.92 3.07 -5.03
C ASP A 81 -13.00 3.93 -4.15
N ALA A 82 -12.15 3.29 -3.33
CA ALA A 82 -11.20 4.01 -2.50
C ALA A 82 -10.11 4.72 -3.32
N LEU A 83 -9.63 4.09 -4.40
CA LEU A 83 -8.67 4.70 -5.32
C LEU A 83 -9.28 5.85 -6.12
N GLU A 84 -10.52 5.69 -6.59
CA GLU A 84 -11.26 6.75 -7.28
C GLU A 84 -11.43 7.97 -6.37
N ARG A 85 -11.90 7.79 -5.13
CA ARG A 85 -12.01 8.89 -4.15
C ARG A 85 -10.68 9.57 -3.85
N ALA A 86 -9.61 8.79 -3.70
CA ALA A 86 -8.27 9.35 -3.46
C ALA A 86 -7.79 10.18 -4.66
N HIS A 87 -7.99 9.67 -5.87
CA HIS A 87 -7.63 10.37 -7.10
C HIS A 87 -8.43 11.65 -7.30
N GLU A 88 -9.75 11.61 -7.08
CA GLU A 88 -10.64 12.78 -7.16
C GLU A 88 -10.26 13.90 -6.19
N ARG A 89 -9.73 13.54 -5.00
CA ARG A 89 -9.18 14.50 -4.03
C ARG A 89 -7.83 15.09 -4.47
N GLY A 90 -7.17 14.50 -5.46
CA GLY A 90 -5.86 14.93 -5.97
C GLY A 90 -4.67 14.14 -5.42
N ALA A 91 -4.90 12.98 -4.78
CA ALA A 91 -3.80 12.12 -4.34
C ALA A 91 -3.02 11.54 -5.54
N LEU A 92 -1.71 11.44 -5.40
CA LEU A 92 -0.85 10.78 -6.39
C LEU A 92 -0.97 9.27 -6.24
N ILE A 93 -1.46 8.59 -7.28
CA ILE A 93 -1.53 7.13 -7.32
C ILE A 93 -0.29 6.58 -8.03
N VAL A 94 0.44 5.69 -7.37
CA VAL A 94 1.68 5.08 -7.88
C VAL A 94 1.53 3.56 -7.90
N GLY A 95 1.58 2.98 -9.10
CA GLY A 95 1.74 1.54 -9.27
C GLY A 95 3.22 1.16 -9.27
N LEU A 96 3.62 0.23 -8.41
CA LEU A 96 4.91 -0.44 -8.50
C LEU A 96 4.67 -1.83 -9.08
N CYS A 97 5.24 -2.08 -10.25
CA CYS A 97 5.22 -3.39 -10.87
C CYS A 97 6.66 -3.74 -11.28
N LEU A 98 7.05 -4.98 -11.05
CA LEU A 98 8.15 -5.64 -11.72
C LEU A 98 7.59 -6.80 -12.53
#